data_AF-A0A377AYT2-F1
#
_entry.id   AF-A0A377AYT2-F1
#
_cell.length_a   1.000
_cell.length_b   1.000
_cell.length_c   1.000
_cell.angle_alpha   90.00
_cell.angle_beta   90.00
_cell.angle_gamma   90.00
#
_symmetry.space_group_name_H-M   'P 1'
#
loop_
_entity.id
_entity.type
_entity.pdbx_description
1 polymer ?
#
loop_
_entity_poly.entity_id
_entity_poly.type
_entity_poly.pdbx_seq_one_letter_code
_entity_poly.pdbx_strand_id
1 'polypeptide(L)'
;MHSWKKKLVVSQLALACTLAITSQANAATNDISGQTYNTFHHYNDATYADDVYYDGYVGWNNYAADSYYNGDIYPVINNATVNGVISTYYLDDGISTNTNANSLTIKNSTIHGMIYSECMTTDCAERANDYYHDRLALTVDNSTIDDNYETLHI
;
A
#
# COMPACT_ATOMS: atom_id res chain seq x y z
N MET A 1 25.27 32.83 49.62
CA MET A 1 24.21 32.97 48.60
C MET A 1 24.75 32.43 47.29
N HIS A 2 24.41 31.19 46.94
CA HIS A 2 24.89 30.55 45.70
C HIS A 2 23.83 30.70 44.61
N SER A 3 24.21 31.37 43.52
CA SER A 3 23.36 31.63 42.35
C SER A 3 23.11 30.33 41.57
N TRP A 4 21.84 29.99 41.34
CA TRP A 4 21.44 28.84 40.54
C TRP A 4 21.40 29.21 39.06
N LYS A 5 22.25 28.60 38.24
CA LYS A 5 22.14 28.66 36.78
C LYS A 5 21.00 27.76 36.31
N LYS A 6 19.88 28.34 35.88
CA LYS A 6 18.86 27.62 35.10
C LYS A 6 19.42 27.39 33.69
N LYS A 7 19.79 26.15 33.38
CA LYS A 7 20.12 25.73 32.01
C LYS A 7 18.82 25.66 31.20
N LEU A 8 18.71 26.49 30.17
CA LEU A 8 17.70 26.40 29.13
C LEU A 8 17.95 25.10 28.36
N VAL A 9 17.25 24.03 28.70
CA VAL A 9 17.16 22.81 27.86
C VAL A 9 15.83 22.86 27.13
N VAL A 10 15.66 23.88 26.29
CA VAL A 10 14.49 24.02 25.41
C VAL A 10 15.02 24.37 24.03
N SER A 11 15.59 23.40 23.31
CA SER A 11 15.75 23.48 21.84
C SER A 11 16.39 22.22 21.21
N GLN A 12 16.26 21.02 21.79
CA GLN A 12 16.71 19.79 21.11
C GLN A 12 15.59 18.75 20.97
N LEU A 13 14.68 18.63 21.95
CA LEU A 13 13.49 17.79 21.78
C LEU A 13 12.55 18.31 20.67
N ALA A 14 12.40 19.63 20.53
CA ALA A 14 11.54 20.21 19.50
C ALA A 14 12.10 20.05 18.08
N LEU A 15 13.41 19.80 17.93
CA LEU A 15 14.04 19.64 16.61
C LEU A 15 14.00 18.18 16.13
N ALA A 16 13.86 17.21 17.03
CA ALA A 16 13.73 15.80 16.68
C ALA A 16 12.32 15.42 16.21
N CYS A 17 11.28 16.17 16.60
CA CYS A 17 9.91 15.90 16.14
C CYS A 17 9.62 16.42 14.72
N THR A 18 10.47 17.28 14.16
CA THR A 18 10.31 17.79 12.78
C THR A 18 11.12 17.00 11.76
N LEU A 19 12.11 16.21 12.21
CA LEU A 19 13.00 15.41 11.33
C LEU A 19 12.49 13.99 11.05
N ALA A 20 11.31 13.63 11.57
CA ALA A 20 10.64 12.36 11.26
C ALA A 20 9.54 12.51 10.18
N ILE A 21 9.51 13.64 9.47
CA ILE A 21 8.54 13.91 8.40
C ILE A 21 9.28 14.31 7.12
N THR A 22 10.32 13.58 6.74
CA THR A 22 10.87 13.63 5.37
C THR A 22 11.49 12.28 5.03
N SER A 23 10.67 11.31 4.63
CA SER A 23 11.21 10.18 3.87
C SER A 23 10.37 9.73 2.67
N GLN A 24 9.26 10.39 2.32
CA GLN A 24 8.50 10.01 1.12
C GLN A 24 7.81 11.23 0.47
N ALA A 25 8.59 12.09 -0.18
CA ALA A 25 8.06 13.21 -0.96
C ALA A 25 7.73 12.84 -2.43
N ASN A 26 7.81 11.57 -2.80
CA ASN A 26 7.42 11.07 -4.13
C ASN A 26 6.17 10.17 -4.08
N ALA A 27 5.33 10.35 -3.05
CA ALA A 27 4.16 9.53 -2.75
C ALA A 27 2.87 9.89 -3.53
N ALA A 28 2.89 10.93 -4.36
CA ALA A 28 1.64 11.49 -4.91
C ALA A 28 0.94 10.62 -5.98
N THR A 29 1.62 9.67 -6.61
CA THR A 29 1.01 8.84 -7.68
C THR A 29 0.27 7.60 -7.16
N ASN A 30 0.71 7.06 -6.02
CA ASN A 30 0.20 5.79 -5.48
C ASN A 30 -0.67 5.98 -4.23
N ASP A 31 -0.65 7.19 -3.66
CA ASP A 31 -1.58 7.54 -2.60
C ASP A 31 -2.95 7.79 -3.21
N ILE A 32 -3.88 6.89 -2.90
CA ILE A 32 -5.26 6.94 -3.35
C ILE A 32 -6.19 7.63 -2.35
N SER A 33 -5.63 8.21 -1.28
CA SER A 33 -6.42 8.84 -0.22
C SER A 33 -7.30 9.96 -0.75
N GLY A 34 -8.58 9.93 -0.38
CA GLY A 34 -9.58 10.89 -0.86
C GLY A 34 -10.14 10.61 -2.25
N GLN A 35 -9.74 9.52 -2.91
CA GLN A 35 -10.11 9.21 -4.29
C GLN A 35 -10.89 7.90 -4.42
N THR A 36 -11.46 7.69 -5.61
CA THR A 36 -11.91 6.38 -6.06
C THR A 36 -10.81 5.75 -6.91
N TYR A 37 -10.41 4.53 -6.57
CA TYR A 37 -9.40 3.76 -7.28
C TYR A 37 -9.99 2.46 -7.82
N ASN A 38 -9.77 2.17 -9.09
CA ASN A 38 -10.19 0.90 -9.69
C ASN A 38 -8.95 0.02 -9.81
N THR A 39 -9.03 -1.22 -9.35
CA THR A 39 -7.92 -2.17 -9.42
C THR A 39 -8.11 -3.22 -10.52
N PHE A 40 -9.22 -3.15 -11.24
CA PHE A 40 -9.51 -3.98 -12.39
C PHE A 40 -9.87 -3.06 -13.56
N HIS A 41 -9.42 -3.44 -14.75
CA HIS A 41 -9.71 -2.76 -16.00
C HIS A 41 -10.06 -3.82 -17.04
N HIS A 42 -11.17 -3.63 -17.77
CA HIS A 42 -11.45 -4.44 -18.95
C HIS A 42 -11.02 -3.64 -20.17
N TYR A 43 -10.02 -4.12 -20.90
CA TYR A 43 -9.60 -3.50 -22.14
C TYR A 43 -10.01 -4.37 -23.31
N ASN A 44 -10.43 -3.74 -24.40
CA ASN A 44 -10.71 -4.37 -25.68
C ASN A 44 -10.57 -3.30 -26.77
N ASP A 45 -9.32 -3.01 -27.14
CA ASP A 45 -9.00 -1.97 -28.09
C ASP A 45 -7.82 -2.34 -29.01
N ALA A 46 -7.34 -1.40 -29.81
CA ALA A 46 -6.26 -1.66 -30.77
C ALA A 46 -4.89 -1.94 -30.11
N THR A 47 -4.74 -1.62 -28.83
CA THR A 47 -3.50 -1.71 -28.04
C THR A 47 -3.53 -2.90 -27.07
N TYR A 48 -4.70 -3.25 -26.56
CA TYR A 48 -4.89 -4.30 -25.56
C TYR A 48 -5.82 -5.40 -26.04
N ALA A 49 -5.47 -6.65 -25.74
CA ALA A 49 -6.35 -7.78 -25.99
C ALA A 49 -7.60 -7.69 -25.10
N ASP A 50 -8.69 -8.31 -25.56
CA ASP A 50 -9.95 -8.44 -24.80
C ASP A 50 -9.70 -9.28 -23.54
N ASP A 51 -9.41 -8.61 -22.42
CA ASP A 51 -9.07 -9.26 -21.15
C ASP A 51 -9.24 -8.31 -19.95
N VAL A 52 -9.17 -8.88 -18.76
CA VAL A 52 -9.12 -8.17 -17.48
C VAL A 52 -7.66 -7.92 -17.08
N TYR A 53 -7.36 -6.67 -16.82
CA TYR A 53 -6.07 -6.17 -16.35
C TYR A 53 -6.19 -5.73 -14.90
N TYR A 54 -5.11 -5.94 -14.14
CA TYR A 54 -5.11 -5.81 -12.69
C TYR A 54 -4.00 -4.88 -12.20
N ASP A 55 -4.40 -3.84 -11.46
CA ASP A 55 -3.54 -2.73 -11.00
C ASP A 55 -3.68 -2.51 -9.48
N GLY A 56 -4.01 -3.55 -8.70
CA GLY A 56 -4.29 -3.41 -7.26
C GLY A 56 -3.18 -3.85 -6.31
N TYR A 57 -1.92 -3.90 -6.76
CA TYR A 57 -0.83 -4.41 -5.92
C TYR A 57 -0.41 -3.41 -4.83
N VAL A 58 -0.20 -3.89 -3.61
CA VAL A 58 0.17 -3.05 -2.46
C VAL A 58 1.69 -2.99 -2.27
N GLY A 59 2.26 -1.79 -2.08
CA GLY A 59 3.71 -1.60 -1.78
C GLY A 59 4.08 -0.23 -1.20
N TRP A 60 5.19 -0.15 -0.46
CA TRP A 60 5.62 1.07 0.26
C TRP A 60 6.43 2.08 -0.57
N ASN A 61 6.95 1.74 -1.76
CA ASN A 61 7.70 2.71 -2.58
C ASN A 61 7.94 2.22 -4.01
N ASN A 62 7.34 2.86 -5.02
CA ASN A 62 7.42 2.38 -6.40
C ASN A 62 8.76 2.58 -7.12
N TYR A 63 9.73 3.33 -6.56
CA TYR A 63 10.96 3.65 -7.31
C TYR A 63 12.22 3.73 -6.44
N ALA A 64 12.24 3.14 -5.24
CA ALA A 64 13.40 3.17 -4.33
C ALA A 64 13.97 1.78 -4.02
N ALA A 65 15.17 1.76 -3.42
CA ALA A 65 16.00 0.58 -3.19
C ALA A 65 15.35 -0.55 -2.37
N ASP A 66 14.33 -0.25 -1.56
CA ASP A 66 13.73 -1.18 -0.61
C ASP A 66 12.48 -1.92 -1.15
N SER A 67 11.95 -1.51 -2.32
CA SER A 67 10.84 -2.21 -2.98
C SER A 67 11.37 -2.94 -4.21
N TYR A 68 11.37 -4.27 -4.15
CA TYR A 68 11.82 -5.09 -5.27
C TYR A 68 10.80 -5.06 -6.43
N TYR A 69 9.51 -4.91 -6.11
CA TYR A 69 8.42 -4.76 -7.07
C TYR A 69 7.70 -3.43 -6.89
N ASN A 70 7.12 -2.96 -7.99
CA ASN A 70 6.41 -1.70 -8.07
C ASN A 70 4.92 -1.95 -7.75
N GLY A 71 4.51 -1.72 -6.49
CA GLY A 71 3.09 -1.77 -6.08
C GLY A 71 2.29 -0.52 -6.47
N ASP A 72 1.09 -0.70 -6.98
CA ASP A 72 0.22 0.36 -7.48
C ASP A 72 -0.35 1.28 -6.38
N ILE A 73 -0.58 0.74 -5.19
CA ILE A 73 -1.20 1.45 -4.07
C ILE A 73 -0.40 1.32 -2.77
N TYR A 74 -0.49 2.35 -1.92
CA TYR A 74 0.11 2.31 -0.59
C TYR A 74 -0.61 1.32 0.35
N PRO A 75 0.12 0.64 1.25
CA PRO A 75 -0.44 -0.25 2.30
C PRO A 75 -1.17 0.50 3.41
N VAL A 76 -1.33 1.82 3.30
CA VAL A 76 -2.22 2.61 4.15
C VAL A 76 -3.24 3.28 3.24
N ILE A 77 -4.40 2.64 3.11
CA ILE A 77 -5.54 3.15 2.36
C ILE A 77 -6.41 3.94 3.33
N ASN A 78 -6.58 5.24 3.10
CA ASN A 78 -7.33 6.10 4.00
C ASN A 78 -8.31 6.99 3.24
N ASN A 79 -9.56 7.03 3.69
CA ASN A 79 -10.59 7.89 3.10
C ASN A 79 -10.75 7.68 1.58
N ALA A 80 -10.71 6.42 1.11
CA ALA A 80 -10.76 6.08 -0.30
C ALA A 80 -11.91 5.11 -0.60
N THR A 81 -12.35 5.08 -1.85
CA THR A 81 -13.18 3.99 -2.39
C THR A 81 -12.33 3.16 -3.32
N VAL A 82 -12.25 1.85 -3.10
CA VAL A 82 -11.54 0.94 -4.02
C VAL A 82 -12.55 -0.02 -4.64
N ASN A 83 -12.57 -0.10 -5.96
CA ASN A 83 -13.39 -1.06 -6.69
C ASN A 83 -12.48 -2.14 -7.30
N GLY A 84 -12.69 -3.40 -6.92
CA GLY A 84 -11.96 -4.57 -7.38
C GLY A 84 -11.18 -5.32 -6.31
N VAL A 85 -10.14 -6.02 -6.77
CA VAL A 85 -9.27 -6.81 -5.89
C VAL A 85 -8.10 -5.96 -5.38
N ILE A 86 -7.73 -6.07 -4.12
CA ILE A 86 -6.47 -5.51 -3.58
C ILE A 86 -5.53 -6.66 -3.30
N SER A 87 -4.35 -6.66 -3.92
CA SER A 87 -3.39 -7.76 -3.83
C SER A 87 -2.25 -7.37 -2.92
N THR A 88 -2.09 -8.11 -1.83
CA THR A 88 -0.93 -7.96 -0.94
C THR A 88 0.26 -8.80 -1.40
N TYR A 89 0.23 -9.34 -2.63
CA TYR A 89 1.24 -10.27 -3.13
C TYR A 89 2.66 -9.70 -3.01
N TYR A 90 2.91 -8.46 -3.45
CA TYR A 90 4.26 -7.87 -3.41
C TYR A 90 4.65 -7.17 -2.10
N LEU A 91 3.77 -7.19 -1.11
CA LEU A 91 3.99 -6.47 0.15
C LEU A 91 5.16 -7.05 0.96
N ASP A 92 5.42 -8.33 0.81
CA ASP A 92 6.52 -9.06 1.45
C ASP A 92 6.89 -10.24 0.54
N ASP A 93 7.77 -10.06 -0.42
CA ASP A 93 8.07 -11.06 -1.46
C ASP A 93 9.01 -12.21 -1.00
N GLY A 94 9.37 -12.23 0.29
CA GLY A 94 10.27 -13.21 0.89
C GLY A 94 11.74 -13.03 0.52
N ILE A 95 12.11 -11.99 -0.23
CA ILE A 95 13.50 -11.71 -0.59
C ILE A 95 14.17 -10.98 0.59
N SER A 96 15.39 -11.38 0.96
CA SER A 96 16.08 -10.85 2.16
C SER A 96 16.34 -9.33 2.16
N THR A 97 16.23 -8.67 1.02
CA THR A 97 16.39 -7.21 0.88
C THR A 97 15.06 -6.46 1.01
N ASN A 98 13.93 -7.16 0.92
CA ASN A 98 12.63 -6.55 1.14
C ASN A 98 12.46 -6.32 2.63
N THR A 99 12.23 -5.07 3.01
CA THR A 99 12.02 -4.66 4.41
C THR A 99 10.61 -4.15 4.65
N ASN A 100 9.73 -4.28 3.65
CA ASN A 100 8.34 -3.89 3.78
C ASN A 100 7.67 -4.76 4.85
N ALA A 101 6.89 -4.11 5.71
CA ALA A 101 6.04 -4.86 6.62
C ALA A 101 4.96 -5.57 5.80
N ASN A 102 4.75 -6.87 6.06
CA ASN A 102 3.63 -7.65 5.55
C ASN A 102 2.30 -7.22 6.22
N SER A 103 1.94 -5.94 6.08
CA SER A 103 0.80 -5.33 6.73
C SER A 103 0.06 -4.33 5.83
N LEU A 104 -1.27 -4.47 5.79
CA LEU A 104 -2.18 -3.58 5.08
C LEU A 104 -3.12 -2.94 6.09
N THR A 105 -3.28 -1.63 6.03
CA THR A 105 -4.18 -0.86 6.88
C THR A 105 -5.21 -0.12 6.03
N ILE A 106 -6.49 -0.33 6.32
CA ILE A 106 -7.62 0.31 5.64
C ILE A 106 -8.40 1.12 6.66
N LYS A 107 -8.54 2.42 6.42
CA LYS A 107 -9.16 3.39 7.33
C LYS A 107 -10.18 4.25 6.61
N ASN A 108 -11.34 4.46 7.22
CA ASN A 108 -12.37 5.38 6.69
C ASN A 108 -12.71 5.14 5.21
N SER A 109 -12.59 3.90 4.74
CA SER A 109 -12.61 3.58 3.31
C SER A 109 -13.72 2.59 2.99
N THR A 110 -14.10 2.52 1.72
CA THR A 110 -15.04 1.50 1.21
C THR A 110 -14.33 0.67 0.16
N ILE A 111 -14.24 -0.64 0.37
CA ILE A 111 -13.69 -1.59 -0.59
C ILE A 111 -14.86 -2.37 -1.19
N HIS A 112 -15.11 -2.15 -2.46
CA HIS A 112 -16.05 -2.88 -3.29
C HIS A 112 -15.28 -3.98 -4.02
N GLY A 113 -15.10 -5.12 -3.37
CA GLY A 113 -14.39 -6.29 -3.85
C GLY A 113 -13.70 -7.02 -2.71
N MET A 114 -12.49 -7.53 -2.95
CA MET A 114 -11.81 -8.42 -2.02
C MET A 114 -10.34 -8.07 -1.84
N ILE A 115 -9.79 -8.48 -0.70
CA ILE A 115 -8.35 -8.42 -0.43
C ILE A 115 -7.82 -9.83 -0.63
N TYR A 116 -6.78 -9.97 -1.45
CA TYR A 116 -6.21 -11.26 -1.82
C TYR A 116 -4.69 -11.22 -1.63
N SER A 117 -4.10 -12.34 -1.21
CA SER A 117 -2.65 -12.40 -0.96
C SER A 117 -1.88 -13.12 -2.07
N GLU A 118 -2.58 -13.65 -3.07
CA GLU A 118 -1.93 -14.22 -4.25
C GLU A 118 -1.86 -13.19 -5.39
N CYS A 119 -1.07 -13.55 -6.39
CA CYS A 119 -0.95 -12.78 -7.60
C CYS A 119 -2.19 -12.95 -8.47
N MET A 120 -2.62 -11.88 -9.12
CA MET A 120 -3.87 -11.83 -9.89
C MET A 120 -3.64 -11.93 -11.40
N THR A 121 -2.39 -11.92 -11.86
CA THR A 121 -2.03 -11.97 -13.29
C THR A 121 -1.25 -13.25 -13.60
N THR A 122 -0.94 -13.49 -14.88
CA THR A 122 -0.07 -14.61 -15.30
C THR A 122 1.42 -14.28 -15.23
N ASP A 123 1.77 -12.99 -15.14
CA ASP A 123 3.15 -12.49 -15.14
C ASP A 123 3.58 -12.09 -13.73
N CYS A 124 3.53 -13.07 -12.83
CA CYS A 124 3.96 -12.92 -11.45
C CYS A 124 5.43 -13.28 -11.35
N ALA A 125 6.22 -12.44 -10.71
CA ALA A 125 7.62 -12.75 -10.52
C ALA A 125 7.83 -13.94 -9.57
N GLU A 126 8.93 -14.66 -9.76
CA GLU A 126 9.34 -15.77 -8.90
C GLU A 126 9.68 -15.24 -7.49
N ARG A 127 8.89 -15.67 -6.50
CA ARG A 127 9.09 -15.30 -5.10
C ARG A 127 10.04 -16.26 -4.41
N ALA A 128 10.67 -15.78 -3.34
CA ALA A 128 11.52 -16.64 -2.52
C ALA A 128 10.68 -17.70 -1.79
N ASN A 129 11.23 -18.91 -1.66
CA ASN A 129 10.53 -20.07 -1.11
C ASN A 129 10.10 -19.95 0.37
N ASP A 130 10.62 -18.98 1.12
CA ASP A 130 10.30 -18.81 2.56
C ASP A 130 8.99 -18.02 2.79
N TYR A 131 8.47 -17.37 1.74
CA TYR A 131 7.29 -16.51 1.82
C TYR A 131 6.00 -17.23 2.26
N TYR A 132 5.87 -18.53 1.99
CA TYR A 132 4.63 -19.29 2.19
C TYR A 132 4.13 -19.35 3.65
N HIS A 133 4.87 -18.77 4.59
CA HIS A 133 4.58 -18.85 6.03
C HIS A 133 4.37 -17.50 6.72
N ASP A 134 4.60 -16.37 6.05
CA ASP A 134 4.44 -15.07 6.67
C ASP A 134 2.99 -14.61 6.70
N ARG A 135 2.53 -14.23 7.90
CA ARG A 135 1.14 -13.83 8.12
C ARG A 135 0.96 -12.38 7.73
N LEU A 136 0.01 -12.12 6.82
CA LEU A 136 -0.50 -10.77 6.58
C LEU A 136 -1.11 -10.18 7.87
N ALA A 137 -0.64 -9.01 8.27
CA ALA A 137 -1.26 -8.19 9.30
C ALA A 137 -2.25 -7.20 8.66
N LEU A 138 -3.52 -7.59 8.55
CA LEU A 138 -4.59 -6.74 8.02
C LEU A 138 -5.29 -5.97 9.17
N THR A 139 -5.31 -4.64 9.07
CA THR A 139 -6.08 -3.76 9.96
C THR A 139 -7.18 -3.07 9.17
N VAL A 140 -8.43 -3.23 9.59
CA VAL A 140 -9.59 -2.56 9.00
C VAL A 140 -10.26 -1.75 10.10
N ASP A 141 -10.33 -0.44 9.92
CA ASP A 141 -10.86 0.50 10.91
C ASP A 141 -11.82 1.49 10.25
N ASN A 142 -13.01 1.64 10.83
CA ASN A 142 -14.09 2.48 10.31
C ASN A 142 -14.29 2.36 8.78
N SER A 143 -14.26 1.14 8.26
CA SER A 143 -14.27 0.86 6.83
C SER A 143 -15.25 -0.26 6.50
N THR A 144 -15.72 -0.28 5.26
CA THR A 144 -16.59 -1.33 4.72
C THR A 144 -15.81 -2.14 3.70
N ILE A 145 -15.94 -3.47 3.75
CA ILE A 145 -15.50 -4.37 2.69
C ILE A 145 -16.74 -5.15 2.26
N ASP A 146 -17.03 -5.11 0.96
CA ASP A 146 -18.20 -5.71 0.35
C ASP A 146 -17.78 -6.36 -0.97
N ASP A 147 -17.98 -7.67 -1.09
CA ASP A 147 -17.54 -8.48 -2.22
C ASP A 147 -18.61 -8.60 -3.33
N ASN A 148 -19.71 -7.85 -3.24
CA ASN A 148 -20.78 -7.87 -4.23
C ASN A 148 -20.47 -7.08 -5.52
N TYR A 149 -19.27 -6.50 -5.61
CA TYR A 149 -18.89 -5.67 -6.73
C TYR A 149 -18.56 -6.53 -7.94
N GLU A 150 -19.56 -6.69 -8.80
CA GLU A 150 -19.42 -7.31 -10.11
C GLU A 150 -19.29 -6.19 -11.16
N THR A 151 -18.25 -6.22 -11.96
CA THR A 151 -18.15 -5.34 -13.11
C THR A 151 -19.11 -5.84 -14.21
N LEU A 152 -20.37 -5.41 -14.15
CA LEU A 152 -21.34 -5.71 -15.21
C LEU A 152 -20.99 -4.90 -16.47
N HIS A 153 -20.33 -5.52 -17.45
CA HIS A 153 -20.27 -5.01 -18.82
C HIS A 153 -21.49 -5.49 -19.61
N ILE A 154 -22.23 -4.54 -20.20
CA ILE A 154 -23.39 -4.77 -21.10
C ILE A 154 -22.92 -4.68 -22.54
#